data_AF-A0A6I5RVJ1-F1
#
_entry.id   AF-A0A6I5RVJ1-F1
#
_cell.length_a   1.000
_cell.length_b   1.000
_cell.length_c   1.000
_cell.angle_alpha   90.00
_cell.angle_beta   90.00
_cell.angle_gamma   90.00
#
_symmetry.space_group_name_H-M   'P 1'
#
loop_
_entity.id
_entity.type
_entity.pdbx_description
1 polymer ?
#
loop_
_entity_poly.entity_id
_entity_poly.type
_entity_poly.pdbx_seq_one_letter_code
_entity_poly.pdbx_strand_id
1 'polypeptide(L)'
;MKVLEGLSSVKSLLSHWVRPRELPPQLTWKYAHESELLGWRIKARNYNTVIANGLFVFWLVVAVWFGFSVYSNFERYDEPMRSLCALLFFSVLMVAVLSMTHQRMNFAYRFTASGAEFCEWKNFPEWALRFLTCLAIISAIIFACMASLYRDASFLIYAVIAPRR
;
A
#
# COMPACT_ATOMS: atom_id res chain seq x y z
N MET A 1 -7.07 26.39 -22.86
CA MET A 1 -8.22 25.77 -22.16
C MET A 1 -7.86 24.42 -21.53
N LYS A 2 -7.36 23.41 -22.27
CA LYS A 2 -7.00 22.07 -21.74
C LYS A 2 -5.99 22.02 -20.57
N VAL A 3 -5.02 22.95 -20.51
CA VAL A 3 -4.00 22.99 -19.43
C VAL A 3 -4.60 23.43 -18.09
N LEU A 4 -5.60 24.32 -18.10
CA LEU A 4 -6.30 24.80 -16.91
C LEU A 4 -7.22 23.73 -16.30
N GLU A 5 -7.81 22.88 -17.14
CA GLU A 5 -8.62 21.72 -16.71
C GLU A 5 -7.74 20.62 -16.08
N GLY A 6 -6.53 20.39 -16.61
CA GLY A 6 -5.57 19.48 -15.99
C GLY A 6 -5.13 19.94 -14.60
N LEU A 7 -4.85 21.24 -14.45
CA LEU A 7 -4.47 21.86 -13.17
C LEU A 7 -5.59 21.81 -12.12
N SER A 8 -6.85 22.01 -12.54
CA SER A 8 -7.99 21.92 -11.61
C SER A 8 -8.23 20.49 -11.13
N SER A 9 -8.08 19.49 -12.00
CA SER A 9 -8.18 18.07 -11.66
C SER A 9 -7.07 17.63 -10.70
N VAL A 10 -5.81 18.03 -10.96
CA VAL A 10 -4.68 17.76 -10.06
C VAL A 10 -4.89 18.43 -8.70
N LYS A 11 -5.37 19.68 -8.66
CA LYS A 11 -5.68 20.39 -7.42
C LYS A 11 -6.81 19.72 -6.63
N SER A 12 -7.84 19.24 -7.32
CA SER A 12 -8.94 18.46 -6.71
C SER A 12 -8.42 17.19 -6.05
N LEU A 13 -7.62 16.41 -6.79
CA LEU A 13 -6.96 15.20 -6.28
C LEU A 13 -6.10 15.53 -5.06
N LEU A 14 -5.20 16.51 -5.15
CA LEU A 14 -4.35 16.94 -4.04
C LEU A 14 -5.16 17.37 -2.82
N SER A 15 -6.27 18.08 -3.01
CA SER A 15 -7.14 18.51 -1.91
C SER A 15 -7.79 17.32 -1.18
N HIS A 16 -8.11 16.24 -1.91
CA HIS A 16 -8.62 15.00 -1.33
C HIS A 16 -7.54 14.23 -0.57
N TRP A 17 -6.26 14.36 -0.97
CA TRP A 17 -5.14 13.73 -0.28
C TRP A 17 -4.74 14.42 1.02
N VAL A 18 -4.92 15.75 1.08
CA VAL A 18 -4.52 16.61 2.20
C VAL A 18 -5.62 16.80 3.22
N ARG A 19 -6.91 16.86 2.82
CA ARG A 19 -7.99 17.11 3.76
C ARG A 19 -8.16 15.95 4.75
N PRO A 20 -8.15 16.24 6.06
CA PRO A 20 -8.53 15.27 7.07
C PRO A 20 -9.97 14.79 6.84
N ARG A 21 -10.19 13.48 6.89
CA ARG A 21 -11.52 12.91 6.62
C ARG A 21 -12.45 13.00 7.82
N GLU A 22 -13.74 12.96 7.51
CA GLU A 22 -14.81 12.63 8.46
C GLU A 22 -14.49 11.34 9.21
N LEU A 23 -14.92 11.30 10.47
CA LEU A 23 -14.85 10.09 11.27
C LEU A 23 -15.72 9.02 10.59
N PRO A 24 -15.22 7.80 10.36
CA PRO A 24 -16.03 6.76 9.75
C PRO A 24 -17.21 6.41 10.66
N PRO A 25 -18.36 5.98 10.12
CA PRO A 25 -19.57 5.72 10.89
C PRO A 25 -19.42 4.61 11.95
N GLN A 26 -18.38 3.79 11.84
CA GLN A 26 -18.03 2.73 12.77
C GLN A 26 -17.34 3.27 14.05
N LEU A 27 -16.80 4.48 14.00
CA LEU A 27 -16.18 5.16 15.13
C LEU A 27 -17.14 6.23 15.63
N THR A 28 -17.55 6.10 16.89
CA THR A 28 -18.44 7.05 17.56
C THR A 28 -17.74 7.68 18.75
N TRP A 29 -18.00 8.97 18.97
CA TRP A 29 -17.55 9.67 20.17
C TRP A 29 -18.27 9.11 21.39
N LYS A 30 -17.53 8.94 22.49
CA LYS A 30 -18.10 8.53 23.78
C LYS A 30 -19.01 9.64 24.32
N TYR A 31 -18.63 10.90 24.13
CA TYR A 31 -19.42 12.06 24.51
C TYR A 31 -20.09 12.72 23.29
N ALA A 32 -20.69 11.92 22.41
CA ALA A 32 -21.40 12.43 21.22
C ALA A 32 -22.58 13.37 21.57
N HIS A 33 -23.11 13.25 22.78
CA HIS A 33 -24.21 14.08 23.29
C HIS A 33 -23.76 15.46 23.77
N GLU A 34 -22.47 15.66 24.04
CA GLU A 34 -21.92 16.95 24.45
C GLU A 34 -21.53 17.79 23.23
N SER A 35 -21.56 19.12 23.38
CA SER A 35 -21.04 20.01 22.35
C SER A 35 -19.52 19.91 22.24
N GLU A 36 -19.02 20.00 21.01
CA GLU A 36 -17.58 20.08 20.75
C GLU A 36 -17.09 21.50 21.08
N LEU A 37 -16.16 21.60 22.04
CA LEU A 37 -15.51 22.87 22.39
C LEU A 37 -14.35 23.16 21.43
N LEU A 38 -13.59 22.13 21.09
CA LEU A 38 -12.47 22.20 20.17
C LEU A 38 -12.24 20.82 19.56
N GLY A 39 -11.99 20.77 18.26
CA GLY A 39 -11.53 19.54 17.65
C GLY A 39 -10.80 19.79 16.36
N TRP A 40 -9.94 18.83 16.04
CA TRP A 40 -9.15 18.88 14.84
C TRP A 40 -8.83 17.47 14.37
N ARG A 41 -8.47 17.37 13.10
CA ARG A 41 -8.17 16.10 12.47
C ARG A 41 -6.84 16.21 11.75
N ILE A 42 -6.00 15.21 11.91
CA ILE A 42 -4.63 15.19 11.37
C ILE A 42 -4.44 13.90 10.59
N LYS A 43 -3.75 13.98 9.46
CA LYS A 43 -3.28 12.81 8.72
C LYS A 43 -1.77 12.72 8.85
N ALA A 44 -1.29 11.80 9.66
CA ALA A 44 0.13 11.64 9.98
C ALA A 44 0.57 10.17 9.98
N ARG A 45 1.87 9.93 10.05
CA ARG A 45 2.43 8.57 10.18
C ARG A 45 2.41 8.19 11.67
N ASN A 46 1.75 7.10 12.04
CA ASN A 46 1.69 6.64 13.44
C ASN A 46 2.82 5.65 13.78
N TYR A 47 4.06 5.99 13.47
CA TYR A 47 5.20 5.13 13.80
C TYR A 47 6.49 5.94 13.80
N ASN A 48 7.53 5.33 14.38
CA ASN A 48 8.86 5.88 14.35
C ASN A 48 9.39 5.96 12.91
N THR A 49 9.44 7.17 12.37
CA THR A 49 9.87 7.44 10.99
C THR A 49 11.34 7.10 10.77
N VAL A 50 12.18 7.17 11.80
CA VAL A 50 13.60 6.81 11.69
C VAL A 50 13.76 5.33 11.38
N ILE A 51 13.06 4.47 12.14
CA ILE A 51 13.09 3.02 11.94
C ILE A 51 12.48 2.67 10.57
N ALA A 52 11.34 3.27 10.22
CA ALA A 52 10.69 3.02 8.94
C ALA A 52 11.56 3.44 7.74
N ASN A 53 12.28 4.56 7.84
CA ASN A 53 13.22 4.99 6.80
C ASN A 53 14.44 4.06 6.72
N GLY A 54 14.94 3.57 7.86
CA GLY A 54 16.00 2.55 7.87
C GLY A 54 15.57 1.26 7.18
N LEU A 55 14.37 0.76 7.47
CA LEU A 55 13.77 -0.39 6.79
C LEU A 55 13.58 -0.11 5.29
N PHE A 56 13.15 1.09 4.91
CA PHE A 56 13.03 1.47 3.51
C PHE A 56 14.37 1.39 2.77
N VAL A 57 15.45 1.94 3.34
CA VAL A 57 16.79 1.88 2.75
C VAL A 57 17.29 0.44 2.64
N PHE A 58 17.11 -0.36 3.70
CA PHE A 58 17.47 -1.78 3.68
C PHE A 58 16.77 -2.51 2.52
N TRP A 59 15.44 -2.35 2.41
CA TRP A 59 14.67 -3.00 1.36
C TRP A 59 14.97 -2.46 -0.04
N LEU A 60 15.35 -1.18 -0.17
CA LEU A 60 15.81 -0.61 -1.43
C LEU A 60 17.08 -1.30 -1.90
N VAL A 61 18.07 -1.51 -1.02
CA VAL A 61 19.30 -2.25 -1.35
C VAL A 61 18.99 -3.68 -1.77
N VAL A 62 18.12 -4.36 -1.03
CA VAL A 62 17.66 -5.71 -1.37
C VAL A 62 16.97 -5.75 -2.74
N ALA A 63 16.09 -4.79 -3.03
CA ALA A 63 15.38 -4.71 -4.31
C ALA A 63 16.34 -4.48 -5.49
N VAL A 64 17.37 -3.64 -5.33
CA VAL A 64 18.42 -3.44 -6.34
C VAL A 64 19.20 -4.74 -6.56
N TRP A 65 19.58 -5.44 -5.49
CA TRP A 65 20.30 -6.71 -5.59
C TRP A 65 19.48 -7.79 -6.32
N PHE A 66 18.19 -7.93 -5.99
CA PHE A 66 17.33 -8.85 -6.73
C PHE A 66 17.10 -8.41 -8.18
N GLY A 67 16.96 -7.10 -8.44
CA GLY A 67 16.84 -6.58 -9.81
C GLY A 67 18.07 -6.93 -10.66
N PHE A 68 19.27 -6.77 -10.11
CA PHE A 68 20.51 -7.21 -10.77
C PHE A 68 20.54 -8.73 -10.98
N SER A 69 20.09 -9.49 -9.99
CA SER A 69 20.01 -10.96 -10.10
C SER A 69 19.03 -11.40 -11.19
N VAL A 70 17.87 -10.74 -11.31
CA VAL A 70 16.93 -11.00 -12.42
C VAL A 70 17.59 -10.64 -13.75
N TYR A 71 18.23 -9.49 -13.85
CA TYR A 71 18.94 -9.10 -15.06
C TYR A 71 20.04 -10.11 -15.45
N SER A 72 20.83 -10.62 -14.50
CA SER A 72 21.90 -11.58 -14.79
C SER A 72 21.36 -12.95 -15.21
N ASN A 73 20.28 -13.45 -14.60
CA ASN A 73 19.73 -14.78 -14.89
C ASN A 73 18.98 -14.85 -16.23
N PHE A 74 18.60 -13.71 -16.81
CA PHE A 74 17.92 -13.63 -18.11
C PHE A 74 18.90 -13.39 -19.28
N GLU A 75 20.16 -13.80 -19.14
CA GLU A 75 21.22 -13.63 -20.17
C GLU A 75 20.89 -14.19 -21.56
N ARG A 76 19.98 -15.15 -21.64
CA ARG A 76 19.54 -15.76 -22.92
C ARG A 76 18.62 -14.86 -23.73
N TYR A 77 18.07 -13.82 -23.11
CA TYR A 77 17.21 -12.84 -23.76
C TYR A 77 18.01 -11.61 -24.15
N ASP A 78 17.52 -10.92 -25.18
CA ASP A 78 18.05 -9.65 -25.65
C ASP A 78 17.98 -8.56 -24.57
N GLU A 79 18.98 -7.67 -24.59
CA GLU A 79 19.16 -6.56 -23.63
C GLU A 79 17.89 -5.78 -23.27
N PRO A 80 17.05 -5.34 -24.23
CA PRO A 80 15.84 -4.59 -23.89
C PRO A 80 14.85 -5.42 -23.09
N MET A 81 14.66 -6.70 -23.44
CA MET A 81 13.75 -7.60 -22.73
C MET A 81 14.25 -7.87 -21.31
N ARG A 82 15.55 -8.12 -21.17
CA ARG A 82 16.22 -8.35 -19.88
C ARG A 82 16.08 -7.15 -18.93
N SER A 83 16.33 -5.95 -19.46
CA SER A 83 16.18 -4.68 -18.75
C SER A 83 14.73 -4.43 -18.34
N LEU A 84 13.77 -4.69 -19.23
CA LEU A 84 12.35 -4.55 -18.96
C LEU A 84 11.89 -5.47 -17.83
N CYS A 85 12.27 -6.76 -17.87
CA CYS A 85 11.94 -7.71 -16.81
C CYS A 85 12.50 -7.29 -15.44
N ALA A 86 13.77 -6.86 -15.40
CA ALA A 86 14.41 -6.38 -14.17
C ALA A 86 13.73 -5.11 -13.62
N LEU A 87 13.40 -4.15 -14.49
CA LEU A 87 12.72 -2.92 -14.10
C LEU A 87 11.29 -3.17 -13.60
N LEU A 88 10.53 -4.03 -14.27
CA LEU A 88 9.19 -4.41 -13.82
C LEU A 88 9.23 -5.10 -12.46
N PHE A 89 10.14 -6.04 -12.29
CA PHE A 89 10.34 -6.74 -11.02
C PHE A 89 10.71 -5.77 -9.89
N PHE A 90 11.70 -4.89 -10.13
CA PHE A 90 12.09 -3.85 -9.18
C PHE A 90 10.92 -2.92 -8.83
N SER A 91 10.14 -2.51 -9.83
CA SER A 91 8.98 -1.63 -9.64
C SER A 91 7.93 -2.27 -8.75
N VAL A 92 7.61 -3.56 -8.97
CA VAL A 92 6.65 -4.31 -8.14
C VAL A 92 7.15 -4.42 -6.70
N LEU A 93 8.42 -4.76 -6.49
CA LEU A 93 9.02 -4.80 -5.15
C LEU A 93 8.96 -3.43 -4.47
N MET A 94 9.33 -2.36 -5.17
CA MET A 94 9.32 -1.01 -4.60
C MET A 94 7.92 -0.54 -4.21
N VAL A 95 6.90 -0.86 -5.00
CA VAL A 95 5.51 -0.60 -4.64
C VAL A 95 5.14 -1.32 -3.33
N ALA A 96 5.53 -2.58 -3.18
CA ALA A 96 5.30 -3.34 -1.94
C ALA A 96 6.02 -2.70 -0.75
N VAL A 97 7.30 -2.35 -0.89
CA VAL A 97 8.10 -1.69 0.17
C VAL A 97 7.52 -0.35 0.58
N LEU A 98 7.13 0.49 -0.38
CA LEU A 98 6.47 1.78 -0.11
C LEU A 98 5.12 1.58 0.60
N SER A 99 4.36 0.55 0.23
CA SER A 99 3.06 0.26 0.85
C SER A 99 3.17 -0.10 2.33
N MET A 100 4.31 -0.64 2.77
CA MET A 100 4.56 -1.00 4.18
C MET A 100 5.23 0.14 4.96
N THR A 101 6.20 0.84 4.35
CA THR A 101 7.04 1.85 5.04
C THR A 101 6.46 3.26 5.05
N HIS A 102 5.51 3.57 4.16
CA HIS A 102 4.96 4.92 3.96
C HIS A 102 3.46 4.99 4.25
N GLN A 103 2.98 4.16 5.18
CA GLN A 103 1.59 4.16 5.60
C GLN A 103 1.23 5.45 6.34
N ARG A 104 0.05 6.01 6.07
CA ARG A 104 -0.51 7.16 6.80
C ARG A 104 -1.76 6.74 7.54
N MET A 105 -1.97 7.33 8.72
CA MET A 105 -3.14 7.16 9.58
C MET A 105 -3.88 8.49 9.67
N ASN A 106 -5.20 8.43 9.88
CA ASN A 106 -5.97 9.60 10.26
C ASN A 106 -6.17 9.59 11.77
N PHE A 107 -6.15 10.79 12.33
CA PHE A 107 -6.35 11.07 13.74
C PHE A 107 -7.44 12.12 13.87
N ALA A 108 -8.30 11.97 14.85
CA ALA A 108 -9.28 12.97 15.24
C ALA A 108 -9.16 13.20 16.75
N TYR A 109 -9.07 14.48 17.12
CA TYR A 109 -9.04 14.94 18.49
C TYR A 109 -10.28 15.79 18.72
N ARG A 110 -10.92 15.62 19.87
CA ARG A 110 -12.12 16.35 20.25
C ARG A 110 -12.07 16.65 21.75
N PHE A 111 -12.44 17.86 22.13
CA PHE A 111 -12.57 18.29 23.52
C PHE A 111 -14.04 18.61 23.79
N THR A 112 -14.55 18.05 24.88
CA THR A 112 -15.88 18.33 25.41
C THR A 112 -15.78 18.79 26.87
N ALA A 113 -16.90 19.12 27.50
CA ALA A 113 -16.92 19.53 28.90
C ALA A 113 -16.42 18.40 29.83
N SER A 114 -16.68 17.14 29.46
CA SER A 114 -16.25 15.95 30.21
C SER A 114 -14.81 15.51 29.95
N GLY A 115 -14.12 16.01 28.91
CA GLY A 115 -12.70 15.71 28.67
C GLY A 115 -12.26 15.68 27.22
N ALA A 116 -11.05 15.15 27.00
CA ALA A 116 -10.44 14.98 25.68
C ALA A 116 -10.65 13.58 25.13
N GLU A 117 -11.12 13.47 23.89
CA GLU A 117 -11.32 12.25 23.14
C GLU A 117 -10.34 12.17 21.96
N PHE A 118 -9.86 10.96 21.67
CA PHE A 118 -8.94 10.68 20.59
C PHE A 118 -9.39 9.44 19.82
N CYS A 119 -9.41 9.54 18.50
CA CYS A 119 -9.67 8.43 17.61
C CYS A 119 -8.58 8.34 16.55
N GLU A 120 -8.14 7.11 16.27
CA GLU A 120 -7.24 6.82 15.16
C GLU A 120 -7.84 5.78 14.24
N TRP A 121 -7.61 5.92 12.94
CA TRP A 121 -8.03 4.92 11.98
C TRP A 121 -7.17 4.89 10.72
N LYS A 122 -7.02 3.67 10.21
CA LYS A 122 -6.46 3.42 8.89
C LYS A 122 -7.58 3.42 7.88
N ASN A 123 -7.46 4.24 6.85
CA ASN A 123 -8.37 4.16 5.71
C ASN A 123 -7.84 3.10 4.75
N PHE A 124 -8.41 1.90 4.81
CA PHE A 124 -8.13 0.86 3.82
C PHE A 124 -9.11 1.03 2.65
N PRO A 125 -8.65 1.33 1.43
CA PRO A 125 -9.57 1.46 0.30
C PRO A 125 -10.17 0.09 -0.02
N GLU A 126 -11.50 0.00 -0.18
CA GLU A 126 -12.15 -1.25 -0.60
C GLU A 126 -11.60 -1.77 -1.93
N TRP A 127 -11.24 -0.88 -2.86
CA TRP A 127 -10.62 -1.24 -4.12
C TRP A 127 -9.27 -1.94 -3.95
N ALA A 128 -8.51 -1.59 -2.90
CA ALA A 128 -7.22 -2.21 -2.62
C ALA A 128 -7.41 -3.67 -2.21
N LEU A 129 -8.47 -3.96 -1.45
CA LEU A 129 -8.83 -5.31 -1.06
C LEU A 129 -9.27 -6.13 -2.28
N ARG A 130 -10.11 -5.55 -3.15
CA ARG A 130 -10.51 -6.18 -4.43
C ARG A 130 -9.31 -6.42 -5.34
N PHE A 131 -8.37 -5.48 -5.40
CA PHE A 131 -7.15 -5.60 -6.19
C PHE A 131 -6.25 -6.73 -5.68
N LEU A 132 -6.02 -6.82 -4.36
CA LEU A 132 -5.27 -7.92 -3.75
C LEU A 132 -5.92 -9.28 -4.01
N THR A 133 -7.25 -9.38 -3.90
CA THR A 133 -7.97 -10.61 -4.26
C THR A 133 -7.78 -10.97 -5.73
N CYS A 134 -7.84 -9.99 -6.63
CA CYS A 134 -7.62 -10.22 -8.06
C CYS A 134 -6.19 -10.70 -8.34
N LEU A 135 -5.18 -10.07 -7.73
CA LEU A 135 -3.79 -10.51 -7.84
C LEU A 135 -3.59 -11.94 -7.31
N ALA A 136 -4.21 -12.28 -6.17
CA ALA A 136 -4.16 -13.62 -5.61
C ALA A 136 -4.74 -14.66 -6.58
N ILE A 137 -5.89 -14.37 -7.21
CA ILE A 137 -6.51 -15.24 -8.21
C ILE A 137 -5.59 -15.43 -9.42
N ILE A 138 -5.04 -14.33 -9.97
CA ILE A 138 -4.11 -14.40 -11.12
C ILE A 138 -2.89 -15.25 -10.76
N SER A 139 -2.30 -15.03 -9.58
CA SER A 139 -1.16 -15.83 -9.12
C SER A 139 -1.49 -17.31 -9.00
N ALA A 140 -2.66 -17.67 -8.45
CA ALA A 140 -3.12 -19.04 -8.33
C ALA A 140 -3.30 -19.72 -9.71
N ILE A 141 -3.86 -19.00 -10.69
CA ILE A 141 -4.00 -19.49 -12.07
C ILE A 141 -2.61 -19.75 -12.68
N ILE A 142 -1.67 -18.83 -12.53
CA ILE A 142 -0.30 -18.99 -13.03
C ILE A 142 0.35 -20.23 -12.41
N PHE A 143 0.28 -20.40 -11.09
CA PHE A 143 0.85 -21.57 -10.42
C PHE A 143 0.18 -22.88 -10.87
N ALA A 144 -1.15 -22.90 -11.07
CA ALA A 144 -1.85 -24.06 -11.59
C ALA A 144 -1.46 -24.41 -13.04
N CYS A 145 -1.29 -23.39 -13.90
CA CYS A 145 -0.78 -23.55 -15.26
C CYS A 145 0.67 -24.05 -15.29
N MET A 146 1.53 -23.54 -14.40
CA MET A 146 2.91 -24.04 -14.28
C MET A 146 2.92 -25.49 -13.80
N ALA A 147 2.12 -25.85 -12.80
CA ALA A 147 2.01 -27.22 -12.31
C ALA A 147 1.55 -28.19 -13.40
N SER A 148 0.59 -27.78 -14.24
CA SER A 148 0.08 -28.62 -15.34
C SER A 148 1.06 -28.73 -16.52
N LEU A 149 1.76 -27.64 -16.87
CA LEU A 149 2.75 -27.62 -17.96
C LEU A 149 4.04 -28.37 -17.60
N TYR A 150 4.53 -28.22 -16.37
CA TYR A 150 5.78 -28.84 -15.91
C TYR A 150 5.58 -30.21 -15.23
N ARG A 151 4.33 -30.69 -15.07
CA ARG A 151 3.96 -31.95 -14.39
C ARG A 151 4.55 -32.12 -12.98
N ASP A 152 4.83 -31.02 -12.30
CA ASP A 152 5.39 -31.03 -10.96
C ASP A 152 4.38 -30.44 -9.97
N ALA A 153 3.84 -31.31 -9.11
CA ALA A 153 2.84 -30.94 -8.11
C ALA A 153 3.40 -30.01 -7.01
N SER A 154 4.72 -29.88 -6.93
CA SER A 154 5.39 -29.00 -5.96
C SER A 154 4.93 -27.54 -6.09
N PHE A 155 4.62 -27.08 -7.30
CA PHE A 155 4.11 -25.72 -7.54
C PHE A 155 2.72 -25.45 -6.93
N LEU A 156 1.89 -26.48 -6.75
CA LEU A 156 0.60 -26.36 -6.07
C LEU A 156 0.77 -26.27 -4.55
N ILE A 157 1.78 -26.94 -4.00
CA ILE A 157 2.11 -26.89 -2.58
C ILE A 157 2.59 -25.48 -2.20
N TYR A 158 3.42 -24.84 -3.04
CA TYR A 158 3.84 -23.44 -2.84
C TYR A 158 2.67 -22.44 -2.87
N ALA A 159 1.64 -22.69 -3.69
CA ALA A 159 0.46 -21.82 -3.76
C ALA A 159 -0.44 -21.90 -2.51
N VAL A 160 -0.45 -23.04 -1.80
CA VAL A 160 -1.30 -23.29 -0.62
C VAL A 160 -0.65 -22.84 0.69
N ILE A 161 0.69 -22.71 0.75
CA ILE A 161 1.44 -22.36 1.97
C ILE A 161 1.42 -20.85 2.29
N ALA A 162 0.76 -19.99 1.49
CA ALA A 162 0.56 -18.59 1.84
C ALA A 162 -0.24 -18.49 3.16
N PRO A 163 0.32 -17.91 4.24
CA PRO A 163 -0.29 -17.99 5.57
C PRO A 163 -1.60 -17.21 5.61
N ARG A 164 -2.68 -17.89 5.99
CA ARG A 164 -3.89 -17.22 6.48
C ARG A 164 -3.59 -16.63 7.85
N ARG A 165 -3.30 -15.33 7.93
CA ARG A 165 -3.60 -14.50 9.10
C ARG A 165 -3.93 -13.09 8.66
#